data_AF-A0ABD6B4K2-F1
#
_entry.id   AF-A0ABD6B4K2-F1
#
_cell.length_a   1.000
_cell.length_b   1.000
_cell.length_c   1.000
_cell.angle_alpha   90.00
_cell.angle_beta   90.00
_cell.angle_gamma   90.00
#
_symmetry.space_group_name_H-M   'P 1'
#
loop_
_entity.id
_entity.type
_entity.pdbx_description
1 polymer ?
#
loop_
_entity_poly.entity_id
_entity_poly.type
_entity_poly.pdbx_seq_one_letter_code
_entity_poly.pdbx_strand_id
1 'polypeptide(L)'
;MTPTEDTDRVEQLAEYLRLHPDASAPGVIGATGADPSVWLDAVADALETDTPAEALRNAETTEPEGGSRDTNPTPEADKAGSSTPDMDTDAEDTGAWAEADFANPEPDTYPPALLEREKWMGRLAGEKLPFAPWGDADHPDGEDGKDARYKWGISDHYTDGETVALAEEDHRLGGRVFIQTESDPFAFVDGDDVRDPDTGEVHPAFVALLEQLGRTYADVSTSGSGVHAYYQGELPLAGHGQAVFDIDTEPWGANDSVPTVEIYANKHVCVTTGEHVPGTGLDVVEWDADALRSVLEANGYTDKEPITHDTDRDRPELEEYDPVAVDAEEKADDVRDVLAGVERLTPRDLPLRTRKTGTDSTGWSTWDPSYRSSESGESLHSPPDDPVFH
;
A
#
# COMPACT_ATOMS: atom_id res chain seq x y z
N MET A 1 -11.23 -28.38 -19.09
CA MET A 1 -12.58 -27.81 -18.93
C MET A 1 -13.56 -28.64 -19.72
N THR A 2 -14.80 -28.73 -19.24
CA THR A 2 -15.90 -29.35 -19.99
C THR A 2 -16.63 -28.28 -20.81
N PRO A 3 -17.23 -28.59 -21.98
CA PRO A 3 -17.89 -27.61 -22.86
C PRO A 3 -18.97 -26.73 -22.18
N THR A 4 -19.48 -27.19 -21.02
CA THR A 4 -20.46 -26.48 -20.21
C THR A 4 -19.86 -25.30 -19.44
N GLU A 5 -18.60 -25.39 -19.00
CA GLU A 5 -17.91 -24.32 -18.27
C GLU A 5 -17.58 -23.13 -19.17
N ASP A 6 -17.20 -23.39 -20.43
CA ASP A 6 -16.92 -22.32 -21.40
C ASP A 6 -18.19 -21.60 -21.83
N THR A 7 -19.32 -22.32 -21.94
CA THR A 7 -20.62 -21.71 -22.28
C THR A 7 -21.12 -20.79 -21.16
N ASP A 8 -20.99 -21.21 -19.90
CA ASP A 8 -21.35 -20.38 -18.75
C ASP A 8 -20.43 -19.15 -18.63
N ARG A 9 -19.16 -19.28 -19.02
CA ARG A 9 -18.18 -18.17 -19.01
C ARG A 9 -18.45 -17.15 -20.10
N VAL A 10 -18.78 -17.58 -21.32
CA VAL A 10 -19.18 -16.70 -22.43
C VAL A 10 -20.38 -15.84 -22.03
N GLU A 11 -21.36 -16.43 -21.35
CA GLU A 11 -22.56 -15.68 -20.95
C GLU A 11 -22.26 -14.64 -19.85
N GLN A 12 -21.36 -14.95 -18.91
CA GLN A 12 -20.91 -13.99 -17.89
C GLN A 12 -20.17 -12.79 -18.51
N LEU A 13 -19.23 -13.05 -19.41
CA LEU A 13 -18.48 -12.02 -20.13
C LEU A 13 -19.40 -11.16 -21.02
N ALA A 14 -20.32 -11.80 -21.73
CA ALA A 14 -21.27 -11.11 -22.61
C ALA A 14 -22.28 -10.26 -21.81
N GLU A 15 -22.74 -10.72 -20.66
CA GLU A 15 -23.63 -9.93 -19.80
C GLU A 15 -22.89 -8.73 -19.18
N TYR A 16 -21.62 -8.90 -18.81
CA TYR A 16 -20.80 -7.79 -18.33
C TYR A 16 -20.60 -6.71 -19.41
N LEU A 17 -20.23 -7.11 -20.63
CA LEU A 17 -20.13 -6.19 -21.78
C LEU A 17 -21.45 -5.47 -22.09
N ARG A 18 -22.59 -6.15 -21.91
CA ARG A 18 -23.93 -5.55 -22.11
C ARG A 18 -24.24 -4.47 -21.06
N LEU A 19 -23.78 -4.65 -19.83
CA LEU A 19 -24.00 -3.72 -18.71
C LEU A 19 -22.98 -2.57 -18.70
N HIS A 20 -21.79 -2.80 -19.24
CA HIS A 20 -20.65 -1.88 -19.21
C HIS A 20 -20.10 -1.63 -20.63
N PRO A 21 -20.79 -0.82 -21.46
CA PRO A 21 -20.43 -0.63 -22.87
C PRO A 21 -19.09 0.09 -23.09
N ASP A 22 -18.57 0.76 -22.07
CA ASP A 22 -17.28 1.48 -22.09
C ASP A 22 -16.14 0.68 -21.42
N ALA A 23 -16.36 -0.60 -21.06
CA ALA A 23 -15.34 -1.43 -20.42
C ALA A 23 -14.21 -1.81 -21.39
N SER A 24 -12.97 -1.80 -20.91
CA SER A 24 -11.82 -2.35 -21.64
C SER A 24 -11.75 -3.88 -21.47
N ALA A 25 -11.08 -4.58 -22.41
CA ALA A 25 -10.94 -6.04 -22.32
C ALA A 25 -10.33 -6.49 -20.98
N PRO A 26 -9.24 -5.89 -20.46
CA PRO A 26 -8.73 -6.22 -19.12
C PRO A 26 -9.76 -5.96 -17.99
N GLY A 27 -10.56 -4.89 -18.09
CA GLY A 27 -11.61 -4.58 -17.11
C GLY A 27 -12.73 -5.61 -17.06
N VAL A 28 -13.10 -6.18 -18.22
CA VAL A 28 -14.08 -7.27 -18.31
C VAL A 28 -13.51 -8.57 -17.72
N ILE A 29 -12.24 -8.86 -18.02
CA ILE A 29 -11.54 -10.06 -17.53
C ILE A 29 -11.38 -10.03 -16.01
N GLY A 30 -10.91 -8.91 -15.45
CA GLY A 30 -10.74 -8.72 -14.02
C GLY A 30 -12.07 -8.81 -13.26
N ALA A 31 -13.12 -8.16 -13.75
CA ALA A 31 -14.43 -8.15 -13.07
C ALA A 31 -15.16 -9.51 -13.12
N THR A 32 -14.86 -10.37 -14.09
CA THR A 32 -15.47 -11.70 -14.24
C THR A 32 -14.57 -12.84 -13.75
N GLY A 33 -13.34 -12.54 -13.32
CA GLY A 33 -12.33 -13.53 -12.93
C GLY A 33 -12.05 -14.54 -14.04
N ALA A 34 -12.12 -14.12 -15.30
CA ALA A 34 -11.81 -14.95 -16.46
C ALA A 34 -10.30 -15.11 -16.59
N ASP A 35 -9.86 -16.27 -17.08
CA ASP A 35 -8.44 -16.51 -17.34
C ASP A 35 -7.99 -15.60 -18.51
N PRO A 36 -7.08 -14.63 -18.27
CA PRO A 36 -6.65 -13.71 -19.31
C PRO A 36 -6.01 -14.42 -20.51
N SER A 37 -5.29 -15.52 -20.27
CA SER A 37 -4.61 -16.28 -21.34
C SER A 37 -5.58 -16.97 -22.31
N VAL A 38 -6.85 -17.09 -21.91
CA VAL A 38 -7.90 -17.75 -22.69
C VAL A 38 -8.87 -16.73 -23.29
N TRP A 39 -9.18 -15.65 -22.57
CA TRP A 39 -10.33 -14.79 -22.91
C TRP A 39 -9.95 -13.37 -23.33
N LEU A 40 -8.71 -12.91 -23.13
CA LEU A 40 -8.33 -11.53 -23.40
C LEU A 40 -8.52 -11.16 -24.88
N ASP A 41 -8.00 -11.98 -25.80
CA ASP A 41 -8.10 -11.75 -27.24
C ASP A 41 -9.56 -11.81 -27.72
N ALA A 42 -10.34 -12.78 -27.24
CA ALA A 42 -11.74 -12.94 -27.62
C ALA A 42 -12.62 -11.75 -27.17
N VAL A 43 -12.34 -11.19 -25.99
CA VAL A 43 -13.04 -10.00 -25.48
C VAL A 43 -12.57 -8.74 -26.19
N ALA A 44 -11.28 -8.60 -26.48
CA ALA A 44 -10.74 -7.49 -27.25
C ALA A 44 -11.34 -7.45 -28.67
N ASP A 45 -11.37 -8.58 -29.37
CA ASP A 45 -11.99 -8.72 -30.69
C ASP A 45 -13.49 -8.38 -30.66
N ALA A 46 -14.20 -8.78 -29.60
CA ALA A 46 -15.61 -8.46 -29.44
C ALA A 46 -15.85 -6.95 -29.26
N LEU A 47 -15.00 -6.25 -28.50
CA LEU A 47 -15.07 -4.80 -28.25
C LEU A 47 -14.84 -3.96 -29.51
N GLU A 48 -14.22 -4.51 -30.56
CA GLU A 48 -14.07 -3.83 -31.86
C GLU A 48 -15.37 -3.81 -32.69
N THR A 49 -16.42 -4.52 -32.25
CA THR A 49 -17.69 -4.62 -32.96
C THR A 49 -18.75 -3.66 -32.42
N ASP A 50 -19.77 -3.37 -33.24
CA ASP A 50 -20.92 -2.53 -32.83
C ASP A 50 -21.80 -3.22 -31.77
N THR A 51 -21.69 -4.54 -31.59
CA THR A 51 -22.44 -5.32 -30.59
C THR A 51 -21.54 -6.33 -29.85
N PRO A 52 -20.64 -5.88 -28.95
CA PRO A 52 -19.62 -6.74 -28.32
C PRO A 52 -20.20 -7.97 -27.60
N ALA A 53 -21.31 -7.81 -26.89
CA ALA A 53 -21.98 -8.91 -26.20
C ALA A 53 -22.61 -9.96 -27.15
N GLU A 54 -22.98 -9.58 -28.37
CA GLU A 54 -23.46 -10.53 -29.38
C GLU A 54 -22.31 -11.14 -30.16
N ALA A 55 -21.26 -10.36 -30.45
CA ALA A 55 -20.03 -10.84 -31.08
C ALA A 55 -19.38 -11.95 -30.25
N LEU A 56 -19.27 -11.76 -28.94
CA LEU A 56 -18.68 -12.74 -28.03
C LEU A 56 -19.50 -14.04 -27.94
N ARG A 57 -20.84 -13.95 -27.93
CA ARG A 57 -21.73 -15.13 -27.94
C ARG A 57 -21.67 -15.93 -29.24
N ASN A 58 -21.34 -15.27 -30.34
CA ASN A 58 -21.27 -15.87 -31.68
C ASN A 58 -19.85 -16.28 -32.07
N ALA A 59 -18.84 -15.94 -31.27
CA ALA A 59 -17.48 -16.42 -31.46
C ALA A 59 -17.46 -17.94 -31.20
N GLU A 60 -17.29 -18.74 -32.25
CA GLU A 60 -16.99 -20.16 -32.08
C GLU A 60 -15.64 -20.27 -31.36
N THR A 61 -15.66 -20.71 -30.10
CA THR A 61 -14.45 -21.04 -29.35
C THR A 61 -13.64 -22.03 -30.17
N THR A 62 -12.55 -21.56 -30.76
CA THR A 62 -11.76 -22.35 -31.70
C THR A 62 -10.86 -23.27 -30.89
N GLU A 63 -11.17 -24.57 -30.85
CA GLU A 63 -10.22 -25.58 -30.35
C GLU A 63 -8.95 -25.58 -31.22
N PRO A 64 -7.76 -25.86 -30.65
CA PRO A 64 -6.51 -25.82 -31.40
C PRO A 64 -6.43 -27.02 -32.34
N GLU A 65 -6.58 -26.80 -33.65
CA GLU A 65 -6.32 -27.86 -34.63
C GLU A 65 -4.82 -28.16 -34.71
N GLY A 66 -4.46 -29.35 -34.23
CA GLY A 66 -3.20 -30.02 -34.51
C GLY A 66 -3.03 -30.24 -36.02
N GLY A 67 -2.01 -29.61 -36.60
CA GLY A 67 -1.66 -29.73 -38.01
C GLY A 67 -0.16 -29.93 -38.20
N SER A 68 0.34 -31.08 -37.77
CA SER A 68 1.69 -31.57 -38.09
C SER A 68 1.92 -31.59 -39.60
N ARG A 69 2.90 -30.84 -40.08
CA ARG A 69 3.57 -31.13 -41.36
C ARG A 69 4.88 -31.85 -41.09
N ASP A 70 4.78 -33.16 -41.23
CA ASP A 70 5.89 -34.06 -41.55
C ASP A 70 6.74 -33.49 -42.68
N THR A 71 8.01 -33.21 -42.39
CA THR A 71 9.13 -33.65 -43.24
C THR A 71 10.36 -33.85 -42.38
N ASN A 72 10.65 -35.09 -42.03
CA ASN A 72 12.00 -35.54 -41.69
C ASN A 72 12.74 -35.89 -43.00
N PRO A 73 14.06 -35.66 -43.08
CA PRO A 73 14.91 -36.84 -43.07
C PRO A 73 16.07 -36.76 -42.07
N THR A 74 16.22 -37.92 -41.43
CA THR A 74 17.16 -38.52 -40.47
C THR A 74 18.68 -38.37 -40.81
N PRO A 75 19.64 -38.85 -39.96
CA PRO A 75 20.53 -38.03 -39.14
C PRO A 75 22.03 -38.46 -39.24
N GLU A 76 22.92 -37.85 -38.44
CA GLU A 76 24.17 -38.38 -37.86
C GLU A 76 25.02 -37.18 -37.39
N ALA A 77 25.80 -37.17 -36.32
CA ALA A 77 25.94 -37.92 -35.09
C ALA A 77 26.86 -37.03 -34.21
N ASP A 78 26.61 -36.97 -32.90
CA ASP A 78 27.64 -37.08 -31.84
C ASP A 78 27.27 -36.33 -30.54
N LYS A 79 26.95 -37.19 -29.56
CA LYS A 79 27.31 -37.19 -28.14
C LYS A 79 27.84 -35.92 -27.46
N ALA A 80 27.17 -35.67 -26.33
CA ALA A 80 27.68 -35.48 -24.96
C ALA A 80 27.69 -34.05 -24.40
N GLY A 81 27.00 -33.91 -23.26
CA GLY A 81 27.19 -32.81 -22.31
C GLY A 81 25.92 -32.09 -21.87
N SER A 82 24.85 -32.80 -21.50
CA SER A 82 23.76 -32.18 -20.73
C SER A 82 24.18 -32.19 -19.25
N SER A 83 24.44 -31.02 -18.70
CA SER A 83 24.40 -30.76 -17.26
C SER A 83 23.30 -29.73 -17.07
N THR A 84 22.27 -30.14 -16.34
CA THR A 84 21.28 -29.28 -15.71
C THR A 84 21.98 -28.21 -14.87
N PRO A 85 21.58 -26.93 -14.90
CA PRO A 85 21.81 -26.05 -13.78
C PRO A 85 20.76 -26.38 -12.72
N ASP A 86 21.24 -26.94 -11.63
CA ASP A 86 20.52 -27.02 -10.37
C ASP A 86 20.10 -25.61 -9.93
N MET A 87 18.89 -25.53 -9.35
CA MET A 87 18.46 -24.38 -8.58
C MET A 87 19.31 -24.28 -7.32
N ASP A 88 20.34 -23.45 -7.35
CA ASP A 88 21.00 -22.94 -6.15
C ASP A 88 20.32 -21.61 -5.77
N THR A 89 19.43 -21.70 -4.78
CA THR A 89 19.14 -20.63 -3.83
C THR A 89 20.42 -20.32 -3.03
N ASP A 90 20.59 -19.05 -2.65
CA ASP A 90 21.68 -18.51 -1.82
C ASP A 90 23.00 -18.20 -2.54
N ALA A 91 22.97 -17.19 -3.42
CA ALA A 91 24.12 -16.31 -3.55
C ALA A 91 23.83 -15.07 -2.68
N GLU A 92 24.35 -15.06 -1.45
CA GLU A 92 24.54 -13.81 -0.70
C GLU A 92 25.35 -12.88 -1.60
N ASP A 93 24.67 -11.93 -2.24
CA ASP A 93 25.32 -10.89 -3.00
C ASP A 93 25.89 -9.89 -1.98
N THR A 94 27.14 -10.14 -1.60
CA THR A 94 27.87 -9.42 -0.55
C THR A 94 28.55 -8.13 -1.06
N GLY A 95 28.12 -7.57 -2.18
CA GLY A 95 28.65 -6.28 -2.67
C GLY A 95 28.26 -5.14 -1.72
N ALA A 96 29.11 -4.11 -1.58
CA ALA A 96 28.80 -2.94 -0.76
C ALA A 96 27.82 -2.00 -1.49
N TRP A 97 27.02 -1.19 -0.77
CA TRP A 97 26.16 -0.17 -1.41
C TRP A 97 26.98 0.85 -2.20
N ALA A 98 28.21 1.13 -1.76
CA ALA A 98 29.15 1.97 -2.50
C ALA A 98 29.50 1.46 -3.91
N GLU A 99 29.21 0.19 -4.23
CA GLU A 99 29.44 -0.41 -5.55
C GLU A 99 28.19 -0.40 -6.44
N ALA A 100 27.03 -0.03 -5.90
CA ALA A 100 25.76 0.02 -6.64
C ALA A 100 25.73 1.18 -7.64
N ASP A 101 25.10 0.96 -8.81
CA ASP A 101 25.05 1.94 -9.91
C ASP A 101 23.79 2.79 -9.85
N PHE A 102 23.79 3.82 -9.01
CA PHE A 102 22.70 4.78 -8.95
C PHE A 102 22.57 5.67 -10.19
N ALA A 103 23.58 5.71 -11.07
CA ALA A 103 23.57 6.57 -12.25
C ALA A 103 22.79 5.96 -13.41
N ASN A 104 22.74 4.63 -13.52
CA ASN A 104 22.10 3.93 -14.64
C ASN A 104 21.08 2.89 -14.14
N PRO A 105 19.90 3.32 -13.66
CA PRO A 105 18.87 2.39 -13.20
C PRO A 105 18.34 1.50 -14.33
N GLU A 106 17.96 0.28 -13.95
CA GLU A 106 17.26 -0.68 -14.80
C GLU A 106 15.75 -0.44 -14.66
N PRO A 107 15.05 -0.03 -15.73
CA PRO A 107 13.61 0.24 -15.65
C PRO A 107 12.79 -1.06 -15.52
N ASP A 108 11.54 -0.91 -15.09
CA ASP A 108 10.53 -1.98 -14.99
C ASP A 108 11.00 -3.23 -14.22
N THR A 109 11.83 -3.01 -13.19
CA THR A 109 12.41 -4.08 -12.38
C THR A 109 11.99 -3.90 -10.93
N TYR A 110 11.21 -4.86 -10.42
CA TYR A 110 10.56 -4.79 -9.10
C TYR A 110 10.91 -6.01 -8.24
N PRO A 111 10.84 -5.89 -6.90
CA PRO A 111 11.12 -7.01 -6.01
C PRO A 111 9.99 -8.05 -6.10
N PRO A 112 10.31 -9.33 -6.39
CA PRO A 112 9.30 -10.39 -6.52
C PRO A 112 8.37 -10.51 -5.31
N ALA A 113 8.91 -10.36 -4.10
CA ALA A 113 8.14 -10.44 -2.86
C ALA A 113 7.01 -9.41 -2.74
N LEU A 114 7.12 -8.25 -3.42
CA LEU A 114 6.03 -7.26 -3.49
C LEU A 114 5.09 -7.55 -4.65
N LEU A 115 5.59 -8.01 -5.81
CA LEU A 115 4.76 -8.32 -6.97
C LEU A 115 3.72 -9.42 -6.68
N GLU A 116 4.06 -10.38 -5.82
CA GLU A 116 3.17 -11.46 -5.39
C GLU A 116 2.01 -10.99 -4.48
N ARG A 117 2.01 -9.74 -4.01
CA ARG A 117 0.99 -9.21 -3.10
C ARG A 117 -0.08 -8.43 -3.86
N GLU A 118 -1.34 -8.66 -3.50
CA GLU A 118 -2.48 -7.84 -3.93
C GLU A 118 -2.53 -6.51 -3.15
N LYS A 119 -1.53 -5.66 -3.38
CA LYS A 119 -1.34 -4.37 -2.70
C LYS A 119 -0.96 -3.24 -3.65
N TRP A 120 -1.07 -3.46 -4.95
CA TRP A 120 -0.69 -2.49 -5.96
C TRP A 120 -1.87 -1.62 -6.39
N MET A 121 -1.58 -0.34 -6.61
CA MET A 121 -2.45 0.57 -7.36
C MET A 121 -1.62 1.25 -8.46
N GLY A 122 -2.31 1.84 -9.44
CA GLY A 122 -1.64 2.73 -10.38
C GLY A 122 -1.20 4.03 -9.71
N ARG A 123 -0.13 4.63 -10.20
CA ARG A 123 0.26 6.01 -9.91
C ARG A 123 -0.30 6.91 -11.00
N LEU A 124 -1.03 7.95 -10.65
CA LEU A 124 -1.54 8.91 -11.64
C LEU A 124 -0.37 9.60 -12.39
N ALA A 125 -0.47 9.70 -13.71
CA ALA A 125 0.55 10.32 -14.55
C ALA A 125 0.78 11.79 -14.17
N GLY A 126 2.06 12.15 -13.97
CA GLY A 126 2.46 13.51 -13.57
C GLY A 126 2.25 13.84 -12.08
N GLU A 127 1.72 12.91 -11.29
CA GLU A 127 1.44 13.08 -9.87
C GLU A 127 2.04 11.92 -9.06
N LYS A 128 2.13 12.06 -7.72
CA LYS A 128 2.53 10.98 -6.80
C LYS A 128 1.33 10.25 -6.18
N LEU A 129 0.13 10.42 -6.75
CA LEU A 129 -1.13 9.94 -6.14
C LEU A 129 -1.51 8.53 -6.60
N PRO A 130 -1.95 7.64 -5.68
CA PRO A 130 -2.59 6.38 -6.04
C PRO A 130 -3.89 6.60 -6.83
N PHE A 131 -4.11 5.75 -7.82
CA PHE A 131 -5.30 5.74 -8.65
C PHE A 131 -5.58 4.33 -9.16
N ALA A 132 -6.79 3.82 -8.91
CA ALA A 132 -7.26 2.54 -9.45
C ALA A 132 -8.24 2.78 -10.60
N PRO A 133 -7.79 2.85 -11.87
CA PRO A 133 -8.68 3.07 -13.01
C PRO A 133 -9.74 1.96 -13.18
N TRP A 134 -9.48 0.78 -12.62
CA TRP A 134 -10.38 -0.38 -12.58
C TRP A 134 -11.41 -0.34 -11.45
N GLY A 135 -11.24 0.53 -10.45
CA GLY A 135 -12.15 0.66 -9.32
C GLY A 135 -13.47 1.37 -9.69
N ASP A 136 -14.44 1.32 -8.77
CA ASP A 136 -15.69 2.07 -8.90
C ASP A 136 -15.51 3.52 -8.42
N ALA A 137 -15.92 4.49 -9.23
CA ALA A 137 -15.87 5.90 -8.85
C ALA A 137 -16.87 6.24 -7.74
N ASP A 138 -17.98 5.50 -7.64
CA ASP A 138 -19.05 5.69 -6.66
C ASP A 138 -19.04 4.57 -5.59
N HIS A 139 -17.86 3.98 -5.31
CA HIS A 139 -17.69 2.89 -4.35
C HIS A 139 -18.36 3.23 -2.99
N PRO A 140 -19.06 2.28 -2.32
CA PRO A 140 -19.78 2.55 -1.08
C PRO A 140 -18.91 3.04 0.08
N ASP A 141 -17.64 2.60 0.11
CA ASP A 141 -16.64 3.08 1.08
C ASP A 141 -15.95 4.38 0.62
N GLY A 142 -16.39 4.96 -0.50
CA GLY A 142 -16.00 6.27 -0.99
C GLY A 142 -16.56 7.41 -0.15
N GLU A 143 -16.17 8.63 -0.49
CA GLU A 143 -16.75 9.83 0.12
C GLU A 143 -17.76 10.45 -0.85
N ASP A 144 -18.94 10.83 -0.36
CA ASP A 144 -20.00 11.42 -1.18
C ASP A 144 -19.49 12.58 -2.05
N GLY A 145 -19.67 12.43 -3.37
CA GLY A 145 -19.27 13.43 -4.36
C GLY A 145 -17.77 13.48 -4.66
N LYS A 146 -16.98 12.52 -4.18
CA LYS A 146 -15.59 12.31 -4.55
C LYS A 146 -15.44 11.01 -5.34
N ASP A 147 -14.54 11.02 -6.32
CA ASP A 147 -14.17 9.81 -7.06
C ASP A 147 -13.42 8.86 -6.13
N ALA A 148 -14.04 7.74 -5.79
CA ALA A 148 -13.50 6.79 -4.83
C ALA A 148 -12.22 6.10 -5.34
N ARG A 149 -11.94 6.09 -6.65
CA ARG A 149 -10.76 5.44 -7.25
C ARG A 149 -9.41 6.01 -6.79
N TYR A 150 -9.40 7.20 -6.20
CA TYR A 150 -8.21 7.80 -5.56
C TYR A 150 -8.00 7.35 -4.11
N LYS A 151 -9.00 6.71 -3.51
CA LYS A 151 -8.97 6.28 -2.11
C LYS A 151 -8.23 4.96 -2.00
N TRP A 152 -6.96 5.07 -1.68
CA TRP A 152 -6.05 3.96 -1.41
C TRP A 152 -6.38 3.20 -0.12
N GLY A 153 -7.35 3.64 0.68
CA GLY A 153 -7.82 2.92 1.86
C GLY A 153 -8.82 1.80 1.56
N ILE A 154 -9.31 1.70 0.33
CA ILE A 154 -10.27 0.68 -0.12
C ILE A 154 -9.48 -0.50 -0.70
N SER A 155 -9.61 -1.67 -0.10
CA SER A 155 -8.88 -2.87 -0.54
C SER A 155 -9.27 -3.35 -1.93
N ASP A 156 -10.51 -3.10 -2.35
CA ASP A 156 -11.04 -3.48 -3.66
C ASP A 156 -10.35 -2.71 -4.81
N HIS A 157 -9.59 -1.67 -4.49
CA HIS A 157 -8.76 -0.93 -5.43
C HIS A 157 -7.37 -1.56 -5.61
N TYR A 158 -6.98 -2.51 -4.77
CA TYR A 158 -5.68 -3.15 -4.88
C TYR A 158 -5.70 -4.25 -5.94
N THR A 159 -4.54 -4.52 -6.50
CA THR A 159 -4.32 -5.64 -7.41
C THR A 159 -2.90 -6.20 -7.23
N ASP A 160 -2.58 -7.29 -7.93
CA ASP A 160 -1.24 -7.89 -7.91
C ASP A 160 -0.27 -7.20 -8.90
N GLY A 161 1.00 -7.59 -8.84
CA GLY A 161 2.06 -7.02 -9.67
C GLY A 161 1.85 -7.21 -11.19
N GLU A 162 1.28 -8.34 -11.60
CA GLU A 162 1.03 -8.65 -13.02
C GLU A 162 -0.13 -7.79 -13.55
N THR A 163 -1.21 -7.71 -12.80
CA THR A 163 -2.41 -6.96 -13.18
C THR A 163 -2.16 -5.46 -13.21
N VAL A 164 -1.40 -4.90 -12.24
CA VAL A 164 -1.04 -3.48 -12.29
C VAL A 164 -0.14 -3.17 -13.48
N ALA A 165 0.77 -4.08 -13.86
CA ALA A 165 1.63 -3.91 -15.03
C ALA A 165 0.81 -3.82 -16.32
N LEU A 166 -0.21 -4.68 -16.47
CA LEU A 166 -1.15 -4.59 -17.60
C LEU A 166 -1.94 -3.28 -17.59
N ALA A 167 -2.30 -2.78 -16.40
CA ALA A 167 -3.05 -1.54 -16.27
C ALA A 167 -2.26 -0.29 -16.68
N GLU A 168 -0.92 -0.33 -16.72
CA GLU A 168 -0.07 0.77 -17.17
C GLU A 168 -0.26 1.15 -18.64
N GLU A 169 -0.95 0.32 -19.44
CA GLU A 169 -1.44 0.72 -20.77
C GLU A 169 -2.43 1.89 -20.71
N ASP A 170 -3.10 2.11 -19.57
CA ASP A 170 -3.94 3.29 -19.36
C ASP A 170 -3.07 4.55 -19.26
N HIS A 171 -3.17 5.43 -20.26
CA HIS A 171 -2.48 6.72 -20.34
C HIS A 171 -2.63 7.64 -19.11
N ARG A 172 -3.60 7.38 -18.23
CA ARG A 172 -3.77 8.11 -16.96
C ARG A 172 -2.77 7.65 -15.91
N LEU A 173 -2.18 6.47 -16.06
CA LEU A 173 -1.14 5.95 -15.17
C LEU A 173 0.24 6.35 -15.68
N GLY A 174 1.12 6.66 -14.74
CA GLY A 174 2.53 6.95 -15.01
C GLY A 174 3.49 6.03 -14.25
N GLY A 175 2.98 4.96 -13.63
CA GLY A 175 3.74 4.00 -12.85
C GLY A 175 2.87 3.26 -11.84
N ARG A 176 3.51 2.66 -10.83
CA ARG A 176 2.89 1.86 -9.78
C ARG A 176 3.06 2.50 -8.40
N VAL A 177 2.20 2.15 -7.47
CA VAL A 177 2.39 2.39 -6.04
C VAL A 177 2.08 1.12 -5.28
N PHE A 178 2.91 0.80 -4.28
CA PHE A 178 2.68 -0.29 -3.35
C PHE A 178 2.02 0.26 -2.09
N ILE A 179 0.88 -0.31 -1.70
CA ILE A 179 0.14 0.08 -0.52
C ILE A 179 0.57 -0.80 0.66
N GLN A 180 1.55 -0.31 1.42
CA GLN A 180 2.00 -0.96 2.64
C GLN A 180 0.94 -0.82 3.73
N THR A 181 0.64 -1.92 4.43
CA THR A 181 -0.28 -1.95 5.57
C THR A 181 0.43 -2.41 6.85
N GLU A 182 -0.19 -2.19 8.00
CA GLU A 182 0.38 -2.61 9.31
C GLU A 182 0.58 -4.13 9.43
N SER A 183 -0.09 -4.93 8.60
CA SER A 183 0.07 -6.39 8.58
C SER A 183 1.18 -6.87 7.64
N ASP A 184 1.72 -5.98 6.79
CA ASP A 184 2.81 -6.35 5.89
C ASP A 184 4.14 -6.36 6.66
N PRO A 185 5.05 -7.30 6.37
CA PRO A 185 6.34 -7.39 7.05
C PRO A 185 7.35 -6.36 6.54
N PHE A 186 6.92 -5.43 5.68
CA PHE A 186 7.79 -4.54 4.93
C PHE A 186 8.02 -3.23 5.66
N ALA A 187 9.19 -2.67 5.40
CA ALA A 187 9.53 -1.31 5.72
C ALA A 187 10.12 -0.61 4.50
N PHE A 188 10.03 0.71 4.50
CA PHE A 188 10.38 1.56 3.37
C PHE A 188 11.27 2.70 3.85
N VAL A 189 12.46 2.79 3.28
CA VAL A 189 13.39 3.91 3.48
C VAL A 189 13.32 4.79 2.24
N ASP A 190 12.85 6.02 2.39
CA ASP A 190 12.79 7.04 1.36
C ASP A 190 13.87 8.10 1.62
N GLY A 191 14.85 8.17 0.73
CA GLY A 191 15.85 9.23 0.72
C GLY A 191 15.44 10.32 -0.25
N ASP A 192 14.99 11.46 0.25
CA ASP A 192 14.65 12.64 -0.54
C ASP A 192 15.90 13.51 -0.77
N ASP A 193 16.13 13.92 -2.02
CA ASP A 193 17.25 14.76 -2.46
C ASP A 193 18.66 14.22 -2.06
N VAL A 194 18.76 12.91 -1.85
CA VAL A 194 20.00 12.19 -1.51
C VAL A 194 20.84 11.82 -2.73
N ARG A 195 20.30 11.91 -3.94
CA ARG A 195 20.96 11.60 -5.22
C ARG A 195 21.04 12.88 -6.05
N ASP A 196 22.22 13.17 -6.60
CA ASP A 196 22.38 14.25 -7.58
C ASP A 196 21.67 13.84 -8.89
N PRO A 197 20.62 14.55 -9.33
CA PRO A 197 19.85 14.18 -10.51
C PRO A 197 20.66 14.28 -11.81
N ASP A 198 21.70 15.11 -11.86
CA ASP A 198 22.52 15.31 -13.07
C ASP A 198 23.58 14.23 -13.24
N THR A 199 24.13 13.71 -12.14
CA THR A 199 25.28 12.80 -12.15
C THR A 199 24.95 11.39 -11.67
N GLY A 200 23.90 11.24 -10.86
CA GLY A 200 23.56 10.02 -10.14
C GLY A 200 24.42 9.75 -8.91
N GLU A 201 25.31 10.67 -8.50
CA GLU A 201 26.09 10.53 -7.27
C GLU A 201 25.19 10.62 -6.04
N VAL A 202 25.30 9.64 -5.14
CA VAL A 202 24.50 9.58 -3.91
C VAL A 202 25.28 10.14 -2.72
N HIS A 203 24.56 10.81 -1.83
CA HIS A 203 25.09 11.41 -0.62
C HIS A 203 25.79 10.34 0.25
N PRO A 204 27.07 10.53 0.64
CA PRO A 204 27.84 9.51 1.35
C PRO A 204 27.22 9.08 2.69
N ALA A 205 26.55 9.99 3.40
CA ALA A 205 25.87 9.64 4.65
C ALA A 205 24.64 8.73 4.42
N PHE A 206 23.98 8.85 3.26
CA PHE A 206 22.86 7.98 2.90
C PHE A 206 23.37 6.57 2.54
N VAL A 207 24.45 6.49 1.76
CA VAL A 207 25.13 5.23 1.45
C VAL A 207 25.54 4.53 2.75
N ALA A 208 26.25 5.24 3.64
CA ALA A 208 26.69 4.71 4.94
C ALA A 208 25.55 4.30 5.87
N LEU A 209 24.37 4.91 5.75
CA LEU A 209 23.15 4.47 6.45
C LEU A 209 22.68 3.13 5.88
N LEU A 210 22.51 3.02 4.58
CA LEU A 210 22.07 1.78 3.93
C LEU A 210 23.05 0.63 4.16
N GLU A 211 24.37 0.88 4.19
CA GLU A 211 25.35 -0.14 4.59
C GLU A 211 25.15 -0.68 6.01
N GLN A 212 24.72 0.16 6.94
CA GLN A 212 24.44 -0.26 8.32
C GLN A 212 23.17 -1.10 8.41
N LEU A 213 22.16 -0.81 7.58
CA LEU A 213 20.90 -1.53 7.58
C LEU A 213 21.00 -2.89 6.86
N GLY A 214 21.97 -3.05 5.97
CA GLY A 214 22.11 -4.23 5.13
C GLY A 214 21.66 -3.93 3.69
N ARG A 215 22.15 -4.71 2.73
CA ARG A 215 21.85 -4.46 1.32
C ARG A 215 20.55 -5.14 0.90
N THR A 216 19.70 -4.37 0.22
CA THR A 216 18.34 -4.76 -0.15
C THR A 216 17.97 -4.13 -1.49
N TYR A 217 16.85 -4.55 -2.09
CA TYR A 217 16.31 -3.88 -3.28
C TYR A 217 16.18 -2.36 -3.10
N ALA A 218 16.71 -1.61 -4.06
CA ALA A 218 16.51 -0.17 -4.17
C ALA A 218 16.11 0.26 -5.57
N ASP A 219 15.34 1.35 -5.65
CA ASP A 219 15.00 2.03 -6.90
C ASP A 219 15.19 3.55 -6.78
N VAL A 220 15.34 4.21 -7.93
CA VAL A 220 15.44 5.67 -8.02
C VAL A 220 14.04 6.27 -7.99
N SER A 221 13.85 7.32 -7.20
CA SER A 221 12.53 7.94 -7.04
C SER A 221 12.05 8.65 -8.30
N THR A 222 10.76 8.99 -8.33
CA THR A 222 10.12 9.64 -9.48
C THR A 222 10.71 11.01 -9.84
N SER A 223 11.34 11.70 -8.89
CA SER A 223 12.02 12.97 -9.15
C SER A 223 13.40 12.77 -9.78
N GLY A 224 13.98 11.58 -9.67
CA GLY A 224 15.38 11.31 -10.01
C GLY A 224 16.38 11.79 -8.95
N SER A 225 15.95 12.60 -7.96
CA SER A 225 16.81 13.10 -6.87
C SER A 225 16.75 12.24 -5.61
N GLY A 226 15.79 11.32 -5.52
CA GLY A 226 15.63 10.42 -4.38
C GLY A 226 15.97 8.98 -4.69
N VAL A 227 16.08 8.18 -3.63
CA VAL A 227 16.33 6.74 -3.68
C VAL A 227 15.42 6.07 -2.66
N HIS A 228 14.73 5.02 -3.07
CA HIS A 228 13.97 4.18 -2.17
C HIS A 228 14.69 2.87 -1.91
N ALA A 229 14.59 2.34 -0.69
CA ALA A 229 15.07 1.01 -0.33
C ALA A 229 14.00 0.26 0.48
N TYR A 230 13.70 -0.96 0.08
CA TYR A 230 12.71 -1.81 0.74
C TYR A 230 13.37 -2.78 1.69
N TYR A 231 12.90 -2.84 2.93
CA TYR A 231 13.37 -3.79 3.94
C TYR A 231 12.22 -4.63 4.50
N GLN A 232 12.57 -5.61 5.33
CA GLN A 232 11.64 -6.27 6.24
C GLN A 232 11.94 -5.85 7.68
N GLY A 233 10.90 -5.69 8.48
CA GLY A 233 11.01 -5.47 9.92
C GLY A 233 10.13 -4.35 10.46
N GLU A 234 10.15 -4.22 11.78
CA GLU A 234 9.47 -3.16 12.51
C GLU A 234 10.47 -2.11 12.99
N LEU A 235 10.02 -0.88 13.20
CA LEU A 235 10.87 0.15 13.81
C LEU A 235 11.27 -0.30 15.22
N PRO A 236 12.57 -0.30 15.56
CA PRO A 236 13.07 -0.76 16.84
C PRO A 236 12.89 0.29 17.96
N LEU A 237 11.73 0.95 17.98
CA LEU A 237 11.34 1.98 18.93
C LEU A 237 9.86 1.87 19.30
N ALA A 238 9.57 1.84 20.60
CA ALA A 238 8.21 1.78 21.09
C ALA A 238 7.45 3.08 20.79
N GLY A 239 6.24 2.94 20.22
CA GLY A 239 5.33 4.06 19.97
C GLY A 239 5.66 4.91 18.74
N HIS A 240 6.49 4.40 17.83
CA HIS A 240 6.81 5.05 16.55
C HIS A 240 6.48 4.13 15.38
N GLY A 241 5.82 4.68 14.36
CA GLY A 241 5.56 4.00 13.08
C GLY A 241 6.37 4.56 11.91
N GLN A 242 7.01 5.71 12.12
CA GLN A 242 7.87 6.37 11.15
C GLN A 242 8.96 7.21 11.83
N ALA A 243 10.03 7.53 11.10
CA ALA A 243 11.06 8.48 11.50
C ALA A 243 11.48 9.35 10.31
N VAL A 244 11.79 10.62 10.55
CA VAL A 244 12.25 11.59 9.55
C VAL A 244 13.42 12.41 10.11
N PHE A 245 14.51 12.53 9.37
CA PHE A 245 15.65 13.36 9.77
C PHE A 245 16.51 13.79 8.57
N ASP A 246 17.08 14.99 8.66
CA ASP A 246 18.03 15.51 7.67
C ASP A 246 19.41 14.87 7.89
N ILE A 247 20.12 14.52 6.80
CA ILE A 247 21.47 13.93 6.87
C ILE A 247 22.58 14.93 6.55
N ASP A 248 22.22 16.12 6.07
CA ASP A 248 23.11 17.26 5.90
C ASP A 248 22.34 18.58 6.09
N THR A 249 23.07 19.67 6.18
CA THR A 249 22.55 21.04 6.34
C THR A 249 22.59 21.85 5.05
N GLU A 250 23.25 21.34 4.01
CA GLU A 250 23.34 21.94 2.67
C GLU A 250 22.74 20.98 1.62
N PRO A 251 22.19 21.49 0.52
CA PRO A 251 21.76 20.64 -0.59
C PRO A 251 22.88 19.79 -1.18
N TRP A 252 22.55 18.57 -1.60
CA TRP A 252 23.49 17.65 -2.23
C TRP A 252 23.47 17.80 -3.76
N GLY A 253 24.66 17.90 -4.38
CA GLY A 253 24.79 17.96 -5.83
C GLY A 253 24.03 19.15 -6.44
N ALA A 254 23.21 18.87 -7.46
CA ALA A 254 22.37 19.86 -8.14
C ALA A 254 20.98 20.08 -7.48
N ASN A 255 20.70 19.46 -6.33
CA ASN A 255 19.41 19.59 -5.65
C ASN A 255 19.23 20.99 -5.02
N ASP A 256 17.97 21.38 -4.83
CA ASP A 256 17.58 22.67 -4.23
C ASP A 256 17.28 22.56 -2.72
N SER A 257 17.03 21.35 -2.21
CA SER A 257 16.70 21.08 -0.80
C SER A 257 17.79 20.26 -0.11
N VAL A 258 17.77 20.28 1.23
CA VAL A 258 18.65 19.45 2.04
C VAL A 258 18.24 17.97 1.94
N PRO A 259 19.21 17.04 1.92
CA PRO A 259 18.92 15.62 1.85
C PRO A 259 18.24 15.14 3.13
N THR A 260 17.10 14.46 2.98
CA THR A 260 16.24 14.00 4.08
C THR A 260 16.03 12.50 3.97
N VAL A 261 16.00 11.82 5.11
CA VAL A 261 15.66 10.39 5.19
C VAL A 261 14.36 10.22 5.94
N GLU A 262 13.42 9.49 5.33
CA GLU A 262 12.17 9.05 5.92
C GLU A 262 12.16 7.51 6.00
N ILE A 263 11.78 6.96 7.15
CA ILE A 263 11.70 5.53 7.40
C ILE A 263 10.28 5.19 7.84
N TYR A 264 9.64 4.25 7.15
CA TYR A 264 8.26 3.84 7.37
C TYR A 264 8.17 2.33 7.63
N ALA A 265 7.62 1.95 8.78
CA ALA A 265 7.29 0.56 9.13
C ALA A 265 5.80 0.38 9.48
N ASN A 266 4.97 1.32 9.06
CA ASN A 266 3.53 1.35 9.29
C ASN A 266 2.77 1.40 7.95
N LYS A 267 1.45 1.63 8.01
CA LYS A 267 0.65 1.85 6.81
C LYS A 267 1.13 3.07 6.04
N HIS A 268 1.54 2.88 4.79
CA HIS A 268 2.12 3.93 3.95
C HIS A 268 1.85 3.68 2.46
N VAL A 269 1.88 4.76 1.66
CA VAL A 269 1.85 4.67 0.19
C VAL A 269 3.29 4.73 -0.29
N CYS A 270 3.83 3.61 -0.73
CA CYS A 270 5.20 3.54 -1.21
C CYS A 270 5.21 3.70 -2.73
N VAL A 271 5.85 4.75 -3.24
CA VAL A 271 5.96 4.97 -4.68
C VAL A 271 7.11 4.12 -5.23
N THR A 272 6.82 2.86 -5.58
CA THR A 272 7.79 1.98 -6.24
C THR A 272 7.89 2.34 -7.71
N THR A 273 9.05 2.81 -8.14
CA THR A 273 9.25 3.23 -9.54
C THR A 273 9.63 2.06 -10.42
N GLY A 274 10.34 1.07 -9.87
CA GLY A 274 10.94 0.01 -10.67
C GLY A 274 12.16 0.47 -11.47
N GLU A 275 12.66 1.68 -11.22
CA GLU A 275 13.96 2.16 -11.71
C GLU A 275 15.06 1.57 -10.82
N HIS A 276 15.20 0.25 -10.87
CA HIS A 276 16.05 -0.55 -9.99
C HIS A 276 17.51 -0.11 -10.07
N VAL A 277 18.16 0.00 -8.92
CA VAL A 277 19.59 0.33 -8.81
C VAL A 277 20.42 -0.96 -8.99
N PRO A 278 21.19 -1.11 -10.09
CA PRO A 278 22.01 -2.30 -10.30
C PRO A 278 23.02 -2.50 -9.17
N GLY A 279 23.17 -3.75 -8.74
CA GLY A 279 24.03 -4.13 -7.62
C GLY A 279 23.34 -4.17 -6.26
N THR A 280 22.06 -3.82 -6.17
CA THR A 280 21.30 -3.88 -4.89
C THR A 280 20.54 -5.21 -4.69
N GLY A 281 20.34 -5.99 -5.76
CA GLY A 281 19.62 -7.27 -5.73
C GLY A 281 18.10 -7.06 -5.78
N LEU A 282 17.34 -8.15 -5.99
CA LEU A 282 15.86 -8.08 -6.09
C LEU A 282 15.13 -8.48 -4.81
N ASP A 283 15.87 -8.99 -3.83
CA ASP A 283 15.31 -9.44 -2.57
C ASP A 283 15.10 -8.27 -1.62
N VAL A 284 14.00 -8.34 -0.87
CA VAL A 284 13.73 -7.46 0.27
C VAL A 284 14.23 -8.14 1.52
N VAL A 285 15.33 -7.65 2.09
CA VAL A 285 15.98 -8.27 3.24
C VAL A 285 15.55 -7.64 4.56
N GLU A 286 15.67 -8.40 5.64
CA GLU A 286 15.50 -7.86 7.00
C GLU A 286 16.62 -6.87 7.31
N TRP A 287 16.29 -5.70 7.85
CA TRP A 287 17.30 -4.72 8.26
C TRP A 287 18.01 -5.12 9.55
N ASP A 288 19.21 -4.57 9.78
CA ASP A 288 19.85 -4.64 11.10
C ASP A 288 19.12 -3.70 12.09
N ALA A 289 18.26 -4.29 12.93
CA ALA A 289 17.45 -3.56 13.90
C ALA A 289 18.29 -2.86 14.99
N ASP A 290 19.45 -3.41 15.38
CA ASP A 290 20.34 -2.80 16.39
C ASP A 290 21.06 -1.58 15.78
N ALA A 291 21.48 -1.68 14.53
CA ALA A 291 22.05 -0.57 13.78
C ALA A 291 21.00 0.53 13.54
N LEU A 292 19.80 0.16 13.10
CA LEU A 292 18.70 1.10 12.92
C LEU A 292 18.35 1.82 14.22
N ARG A 293 18.26 1.11 15.35
CA ARG A 293 18.03 1.75 16.66
C ARG A 293 19.10 2.78 16.97
N SER A 294 20.37 2.45 16.72
CA SER A 294 21.50 3.35 16.97
C SER A 294 21.42 4.62 16.11
N VAL A 295 21.04 4.49 14.84
CA VAL A 295 20.81 5.63 13.93
C VAL A 295 19.66 6.49 14.44
N LEU A 296 18.54 5.89 14.81
CA LEU A 296 17.36 6.60 15.28
C LEU A 296 17.64 7.39 16.57
N GLU A 297 18.31 6.76 17.55
CA GLU A 297 18.71 7.41 18.80
C GLU A 297 19.67 8.59 18.55
N ALA A 298 20.62 8.45 17.62
CA ALA A 298 21.53 9.53 17.22
C ALA A 298 20.80 10.73 16.60
N ASN A 299 19.64 10.49 15.98
CA ASN A 299 18.76 11.50 15.38
C ASN A 299 17.64 11.95 16.32
N GLY A 300 17.73 11.63 17.62
CA GLY A 300 16.81 12.14 18.65
C GLY A 300 15.53 11.32 18.84
N TYR A 301 15.42 10.15 18.20
CA TYR A 301 14.30 9.25 18.39
C TYR A 301 14.57 8.31 19.57
N THR A 302 13.69 8.32 20.57
CA THR A 302 13.73 7.41 21.72
C THR A 302 12.35 6.83 21.96
N ASP A 303 12.27 5.75 22.72
CA ASP A 303 10.99 5.11 23.08
C ASP A 303 10.01 6.16 23.64
N LYS A 304 8.80 6.24 23.08
CA LYS A 304 7.77 7.09 23.68
C LYS A 304 7.31 6.44 24.97
N GLU A 305 7.19 7.23 26.04
CA GLU A 305 6.51 6.76 27.23
C GLU A 305 5.10 6.32 26.85
N PRO A 306 4.69 5.09 27.20
CA PRO A 306 3.33 4.66 26.96
C PRO A 306 2.40 5.66 27.65
N ILE A 307 1.46 6.22 26.90
CA ILE A 307 0.41 7.06 27.47
C ILE A 307 -0.43 6.13 28.34
N THR A 308 -0.14 6.09 29.64
CA THR A 308 -0.97 5.41 30.60
C THR A 308 -2.22 6.25 30.78
N HIS A 309 -3.35 5.79 30.21
CA HIS A 309 -4.64 6.28 30.67
C HIS A 309 -4.81 5.80 32.11
N ASP A 310 -4.65 6.73 33.04
CA ASP A 310 -5.00 6.52 34.44
C ASP A 310 -6.51 6.29 34.52
N THR A 311 -6.91 5.03 34.36
CA THR A 311 -8.27 4.57 34.64
C THR A 311 -8.41 4.16 36.10
N ASP A 312 -7.33 4.25 36.91
CA ASP A 312 -7.41 4.07 38.35
C ASP A 312 -8.18 5.26 38.93
N ARG A 313 -9.36 4.95 39.46
CA ARG A 313 -10.18 5.91 40.21
C ARG A 313 -9.67 6.08 41.64
N ASP A 314 -8.63 5.33 42.02
CA ASP A 314 -8.09 5.34 43.38
C ASP A 314 -7.14 6.54 43.55
N ARG A 315 -7.70 7.65 44.04
CA ARG A 315 -6.97 8.89 44.36
C ARG A 315 -6.89 9.10 45.88
N PRO A 316 -5.91 8.49 46.57
CA PRO A 316 -5.78 8.62 48.02
C PRO A 316 -5.57 10.06 48.48
N GLU A 317 -5.07 10.94 47.62
CA GLU A 317 -4.96 12.38 47.87
C GLU A 317 -6.30 13.13 47.92
N LEU A 318 -7.39 12.50 47.48
CA LEU A 318 -8.76 13.00 47.61
C LEU A 318 -9.52 12.36 48.77
N GLU A 319 -8.98 11.31 49.41
CA GLU A 319 -9.58 10.75 50.62
C GLU A 319 -9.61 11.83 51.71
N GLU A 320 -10.82 12.17 52.17
CA GLU A 320 -11.09 13.25 53.14
C GLU A 320 -10.86 14.69 52.62
N TYR A 321 -10.62 14.90 51.33
CA TYR A 321 -10.53 16.23 50.74
C TYR A 321 -11.91 16.89 50.62
N ASP A 322 -12.06 18.09 51.20
CA ASP A 322 -13.27 18.91 51.07
C ASP A 322 -13.01 20.05 50.06
N PRO A 323 -13.59 19.99 48.85
CA PRO A 323 -13.32 20.95 47.80
C PRO A 323 -13.92 22.33 48.13
N VAL A 324 -13.18 23.37 47.75
CA VAL A 324 -13.59 24.76 48.01
C VAL A 324 -14.43 25.31 46.86
N ALA A 325 -14.07 24.99 45.62
CA ALA A 325 -14.86 25.32 44.42
C ALA A 325 -15.79 24.14 44.07
N VAL A 326 -17.10 24.32 44.25
CA VAL A 326 -18.13 23.30 44.01
C VAL A 326 -19.22 23.73 43.03
N ASP A 327 -19.33 25.03 42.75
CA ASP A 327 -20.31 25.60 41.81
C ASP A 327 -19.67 26.05 40.48
N ALA A 328 -20.49 26.12 39.42
CA ALA A 328 -20.03 26.41 38.06
C ALA A 328 -19.45 27.83 37.87
N GLU A 329 -19.84 28.76 38.73
CA GLU A 329 -19.37 30.14 38.72
C GLU A 329 -18.11 30.36 39.57
N GLU A 330 -17.68 29.36 40.33
CA GLU A 330 -16.51 29.41 41.19
C GLU A 330 -15.22 29.06 40.42
N LYS A 331 -14.10 29.64 40.84
CA LYS A 331 -12.79 29.33 40.26
C LYS A 331 -12.07 28.34 41.15
N ALA A 332 -11.70 27.19 40.58
CA ALA A 332 -10.81 26.24 41.23
C ALA A 332 -9.38 26.78 41.21
N ASP A 333 -8.86 27.14 42.39
CA ASP A 333 -7.47 27.55 42.58
C ASP A 333 -6.55 26.35 42.92
N ASP A 334 -7.14 25.19 43.22
CA ASP A 334 -6.47 23.90 43.45
C ASP A 334 -6.98 22.84 42.48
N VAL A 335 -6.06 22.07 41.88
CA VAL A 335 -6.42 20.98 40.95
C VAL A 335 -7.28 19.90 41.62
N ARG A 336 -7.16 19.72 42.93
CA ARG A 336 -7.96 18.74 43.70
C ARG A 336 -9.44 19.09 43.70
N ASP A 337 -9.83 20.36 43.58
CA ASP A 337 -11.24 20.75 43.41
C ASP A 337 -11.81 20.23 42.09
N VAL A 338 -11.02 20.30 41.01
CA VAL A 338 -11.40 19.76 39.69
C VAL A 338 -11.51 18.24 39.75
N LEU A 339 -10.54 17.57 40.36
CA LEU A 339 -10.52 16.11 40.47
C LEU A 339 -11.67 15.58 41.34
N ALA A 340 -11.94 16.22 42.49
CA ALA A 340 -13.10 15.92 43.33
C ALA A 340 -14.42 16.17 42.59
N GLY A 341 -14.48 17.20 41.74
CA GLY A 341 -15.63 17.46 40.85
C GLY A 341 -15.85 16.33 39.85
N VAL A 342 -14.78 15.84 39.21
CA VAL A 342 -14.82 14.72 38.25
C VAL A 342 -15.25 13.41 38.92
N GLU A 343 -14.79 13.11 40.14
CA GLU A 343 -15.22 11.91 40.89
C GLU A 343 -16.71 11.90 41.24
N ARG A 344 -17.30 13.09 41.42
CA ARG A 344 -18.72 13.27 41.74
C ARG A 344 -19.62 13.21 40.50
N LEU A 345 -19.06 13.23 39.29
CA LEU A 345 -19.84 13.12 38.06
C LEU A 345 -20.55 11.77 38.02
N THR A 346 -21.87 11.84 37.88
CA THR A 346 -22.71 10.69 37.57
C THR A 346 -23.02 10.68 36.07
N PRO A 347 -23.45 9.54 35.49
CA PRO A 347 -23.91 9.51 34.11
C PRO A 347 -25.03 10.51 33.77
N ARG A 348 -25.77 11.03 34.77
CA ARG A 348 -26.80 12.06 34.56
C ARG A 348 -26.23 13.45 34.35
N ASP A 349 -25.01 13.71 34.84
CA ASP A 349 -24.32 14.99 34.76
C ASP A 349 -23.60 15.17 33.41
N LEU A 350 -23.44 14.07 32.67
CA LEU A 350 -22.90 14.04 31.31
C LEU A 350 -24.03 13.72 30.32
N PRO A 351 -24.86 14.69 29.91
CA PRO A 351 -25.89 14.48 28.92
C PRO A 351 -25.25 14.22 27.54
N LEU A 352 -24.90 12.96 27.28
CA LEU A 352 -24.40 12.53 25.98
C LEU A 352 -25.55 12.51 24.99
N ARG A 353 -25.34 13.13 23.83
CA ARG A 353 -26.29 13.09 22.72
C ARG A 353 -25.67 12.29 21.61
N THR A 354 -26.37 11.25 21.17
CA THR A 354 -25.94 10.43 20.03
C THR A 354 -27.02 10.53 18.96
N ARG A 355 -26.64 10.95 17.75
CA ARG A 355 -27.56 11.11 16.61
C ARG A 355 -27.31 9.97 15.64
N LYS A 356 -28.37 9.25 15.25
CA LYS A 356 -28.26 8.26 14.16
C LYS A 356 -27.93 8.99 12.87
N THR A 357 -26.87 8.59 12.20
CA THR A 357 -26.38 9.19 10.96
C THR A 357 -26.71 8.34 9.75
N GLY A 358 -26.69 7.02 9.88
CA GLY A 358 -26.90 6.13 8.74
C GLY A 358 -27.09 4.66 9.11
N THR A 359 -26.76 3.80 8.16
CA THR A 359 -26.69 2.34 8.31
C THR A 359 -25.60 1.85 7.38
N ASP A 360 -24.64 1.08 7.90
CA ASP A 360 -23.50 0.59 7.12
C ASP A 360 -23.85 -0.63 6.26
N SER A 361 -22.86 -1.10 5.48
CA SER A 361 -22.97 -2.24 4.56
C SER A 361 -23.30 -3.57 5.25
N THR A 362 -23.08 -3.68 6.57
CA THR A 362 -23.44 -4.86 7.37
C THR A 362 -24.87 -4.78 7.93
N GLY A 363 -25.57 -3.67 7.67
CA GLY A 363 -26.91 -3.40 8.17
C GLY A 363 -26.92 -2.80 9.59
N TRP A 364 -25.77 -2.42 10.15
CA TRP A 364 -25.69 -1.82 11.48
C TRP A 364 -26.00 -0.35 11.40
N SER A 365 -26.71 0.17 12.39
CA SER A 365 -27.00 1.59 12.47
C SER A 365 -25.76 2.38 12.91
N THR A 366 -25.42 3.44 12.18
CA THR A 366 -24.28 4.32 12.48
C THR A 366 -24.74 5.57 13.22
N TRP A 367 -23.88 6.08 14.12
CA TRP A 367 -24.23 7.19 15.00
C TRP A 367 -23.06 8.16 15.28
N ASP A 368 -23.42 9.43 15.44
CA ASP A 368 -22.56 10.56 15.78
C ASP A 368 -22.71 10.93 17.27
N PRO A 369 -21.73 10.60 18.14
CA PRO A 369 -21.75 10.97 19.55
C PRO A 369 -21.23 12.40 19.78
N SER A 370 -21.91 13.16 20.63
CA SER A 370 -21.54 14.54 20.97
C SER A 370 -20.19 14.69 21.69
N TYR A 371 -19.59 13.60 22.14
CA TYR A 371 -18.33 13.59 22.90
C TYR A 371 -17.11 13.19 22.05
N ARG A 372 -17.31 12.78 20.79
CA ARG A 372 -16.23 12.45 19.84
C ARG A 372 -16.69 12.84 18.44
N SER A 373 -15.97 13.73 17.79
CA SER A 373 -16.18 14.04 16.38
C SER A 373 -15.36 13.11 15.49
N SER A 374 -15.99 12.43 14.54
CA SER A 374 -15.32 11.84 13.38
C SER A 374 -15.63 12.65 12.13
N GLU A 375 -14.73 12.63 11.15
CA GLU A 375 -14.96 13.29 9.85
C GLU A 375 -16.17 12.68 9.11
N SER A 376 -16.43 11.39 9.29
CA SER A 376 -17.61 10.70 8.74
C SER A 376 -18.91 10.97 9.51
N GLY A 377 -18.83 11.42 10.77
CA GLY A 377 -19.97 11.42 11.69
C GLY A 377 -20.46 10.02 12.11
N GLU A 378 -19.76 8.96 11.72
CA GLU A 378 -20.12 7.57 12.02
C GLU A 378 -19.09 6.98 13.00
N SER A 379 -19.15 7.40 14.26
CA SER A 379 -18.18 6.97 15.27
C SER A 379 -18.64 5.77 16.11
N LEU A 380 -19.94 5.44 16.08
CA LEU A 380 -20.52 4.32 16.84
C LEU A 380 -21.42 3.49 15.93
N HIS A 381 -21.34 2.17 16.04
CA HIS A 381 -22.14 1.24 15.25
C HIS A 381 -23.01 0.37 16.18
N SER A 382 -24.29 0.20 15.85
CA SER A 382 -25.21 -0.61 16.65
C SER A 382 -25.94 -1.65 15.78
N PRO A 383 -25.83 -2.95 16.10
CA PRO A 383 -26.47 -4.02 15.34
C PRO A 383 -28.00 -3.95 15.43
N PRO A 384 -28.74 -4.53 14.46
CA PRO A 384 -30.20 -4.55 14.48
C PRO A 384 -30.81 -5.25 15.71
N ASP A 385 -30.12 -6.27 16.22
CA ASP A 385 -30.63 -7.19 17.24
C ASP A 385 -29.95 -7.02 18.62
N ASP A 386 -29.05 -6.04 18.79
CA ASP A 386 -28.31 -5.82 20.03
C ASP A 386 -28.32 -4.34 20.45
N PRO A 387 -28.82 -3.98 21.64
CA PRO A 387 -28.82 -2.61 22.15
C PRO A 387 -27.44 -2.18 22.69
N VAL A 388 -26.37 -2.50 21.97
CA VAL A 388 -24.99 -2.13 22.28
C VAL A 388 -24.40 -1.31 21.14
N PHE A 389 -23.60 -0.30 21.49
CA PHE A 389 -22.78 0.45 20.54
C PHE A 389 -21.36 -0.12 20.57
N HIS A 390 -20.80 -0.32 19.38
CA HIS A 390 -19.42 -0.72 19.15
C HIS A 390 -18.59 0.45 18.65
#